data_AF-A0A954V8B8-F1
#
_entry.id   AF-A0A954V8B8-F1
#
_cell.length_a   1.000
_cell.length_b   1.000
_cell.length_c   1.000
_cell.angle_alpha   90.00
_cell.angle_beta   90.00
_cell.angle_gamma   90.00
#
_symmetry.space_group_name_H-M   'P 1'
#
loop_
_entity.id
_entity.type
_entity.pdbx_description
1 polymer ?
#
loop_
_entity_poly.entity_id
_entity_poly.type
_entity_poly.pdbx_seq_one_letter_code
_entity_poly.pdbx_strand_id
1 'polypeptide(L)'
;MIERLEDRMASETEAGREALRVWRDIVHRMTGEEKVMKSFELTATVREIMRAGLREQFPNASEEEIQRRYVDRLLRYHGLSLDEIHRRQAGEESASSIRGE
;
A
#
# COMPACT_ATOMS: atom_id res chain seq x y z
N MET A 1 -17.10 20.79 -4.46
CA MET A 1 -16.97 19.33 -4.38
C MET A 1 -15.91 18.97 -5.41
N ILE A 2 -14.75 18.45 -5.00
CA ILE A 2 -13.66 18.11 -5.95
C ILE A 2 -14.14 16.88 -6.70
N GLU A 3 -14.46 17.04 -7.98
CA GLU A 3 -14.76 15.93 -8.88
C GLU A 3 -13.51 15.04 -8.96
N ARG A 4 -13.65 13.75 -8.58
CA ARG A 4 -12.49 12.85 -8.54
C ARG A 4 -12.02 12.62 -9.98
N LEU A 5 -10.71 12.54 -10.16
CA LEU A 5 -10.08 12.28 -11.46
C LEU A 5 -10.70 11.05 -12.16
N GLU A 6 -11.07 10.04 -11.37
CA GLU A 6 -11.72 8.80 -11.79
C GLU A 6 -13.11 9.03 -12.39
N ASP A 7 -13.93 9.90 -11.78
CA ASP A 7 -15.26 10.25 -12.31
C ASP A 7 -15.12 11.00 -13.64
N ARG A 8 -14.10 11.87 -13.76
CA ARG A 8 -13.80 12.58 -15.00
C ARG A 8 -13.36 11.61 -16.10
N MET A 9 -12.35 10.76 -15.84
CA MET A 9 -11.85 9.77 -16.81
C MET A 9 -12.94 8.79 -17.27
N ALA A 10 -13.80 8.36 -16.35
CA ALA A 10 -14.95 7.53 -16.70
C ALA A 10 -15.95 8.29 -17.57
N SER A 11 -16.20 9.58 -17.31
CA SER A 11 -17.20 10.36 -18.05
C SER A 11 -16.81 10.72 -19.49
N GLU A 12 -15.52 10.69 -19.82
CA GLU A 12 -14.97 11.13 -21.12
C GLU A 12 -15.37 10.21 -22.29
N THR A 13 -15.71 8.95 -22.02
CA THR A 13 -16.10 7.96 -23.05
C THR A 13 -17.41 7.27 -22.68
N GLU A 14 -18.12 6.76 -23.69
CA GLU A 14 -19.33 5.96 -23.45
C GLU A 14 -19.04 4.69 -22.64
N ALA A 15 -17.97 3.97 -23.02
CA ALA A 15 -17.51 2.79 -22.29
C ALA A 15 -17.13 3.11 -20.84
N GLY A 16 -16.46 4.25 -20.59
CA GLY A 16 -16.12 4.67 -19.24
C GLY A 16 -17.35 4.97 -18.38
N ARG A 17 -18.37 5.63 -18.95
CA ARG A 17 -19.63 5.93 -18.25
C ARG A 17 -20.37 4.65 -17.89
N GLU A 18 -20.39 3.69 -18.82
CA GLU A 18 -20.98 2.38 -18.56
C GLU A 18 -20.23 1.61 -17.47
N ALA A 19 -18.90 1.57 -17.54
CA ALA A 19 -18.07 0.91 -16.53
C ALA A 19 -18.29 1.51 -15.13
N LEU A 20 -18.35 2.83 -15.01
CA LEU A 20 -18.62 3.52 -13.75
C LEU A 20 -20.02 3.22 -13.21
N ARG A 21 -21.03 3.18 -14.08
CA ARG A 21 -22.41 2.79 -13.69
C ARG A 21 -22.43 1.37 -13.12
N VAL A 22 -21.82 0.42 -13.83
CA VAL A 22 -21.75 -0.98 -13.39
C VAL A 22 -20.98 -1.11 -12.07
N TRP A 23 -19.83 -0.44 -11.94
CA TRP A 23 -19.05 -0.46 -10.71
C TRP A 23 -19.83 0.09 -9.51
N ARG A 24 -20.55 1.22 -9.69
CA ARG A 24 -21.41 1.77 -8.64
C ARG A 24 -22.49 0.77 -8.25
N ASP A 25 -23.16 0.14 -9.20
CA ASP A 25 -24.21 -0.85 -8.90
C ASP A 25 -23.65 -2.04 -8.09
N ILE A 26 -22.44 -2.51 -8.42
CA ILE A 26 -21.75 -3.58 -7.68
C ILE A 26 -21.47 -3.14 -6.24
N VAL A 27 -20.86 -1.97 -6.04
CA VAL A 27 -20.49 -1.49 -4.69
C VAL A 27 -21.71 -1.19 -3.82
N HIS A 28 -22.83 -0.74 -4.40
CA HIS A 28 -24.07 -0.53 -3.66
C HIS A 28 -24.73 -1.83 -3.20
N ARG A 29 -24.54 -2.93 -3.94
CA ARG A 29 -25.07 -4.25 -3.59
C ARG A 29 -24.21 -5.00 -2.57
N MET A 30 -22.96 -4.58 -2.37
CA MET A 30 -22.10 -5.18 -1.34
C MET A 30 -22.56 -4.82 0.07
N THR A 31 -22.59 -5.83 0.93
CA THR A 31 -22.67 -5.72 2.38
C THR A 31 -21.43 -5.02 2.97
N GLY A 32 -21.49 -4.66 4.25
CA GLY A 32 -20.34 -4.10 4.96
C GLY A 32 -19.15 -5.07 5.00
N GLU A 33 -19.40 -6.36 5.23
CA GLU A 33 -18.37 -7.40 5.30
C GLU A 33 -17.68 -7.59 3.93
N GLU A 34 -18.45 -7.62 2.84
CA GLU A 34 -17.89 -7.72 1.49
C GLU A 34 -17.02 -6.50 1.13
N LYS A 35 -17.40 -5.29 1.57
CA LYS A 35 -16.59 -4.09 1.38
C LYS A 35 -15.25 -4.18 2.12
N VAL A 36 -15.28 -4.68 3.36
CA VAL A 36 -14.06 -4.89 4.15
C VAL A 36 -13.18 -5.95 3.48
N MET A 37 -13.75 -7.08 3.07
CA MET A 37 -13.01 -8.12 2.36
C MET A 37 -12.38 -7.57 1.07
N LYS A 38 -13.14 -6.80 0.29
CA LYS A 38 -12.65 -6.19 -0.94
C LYS A 38 -11.49 -5.23 -0.68
N SER A 39 -11.50 -4.51 0.44
CA SER A 39 -10.41 -3.63 0.83
C SER A 39 -9.11 -4.39 1.11
N PHE A 40 -9.19 -5.59 1.71
CA PHE A 40 -8.03 -6.45 1.91
C PHE A 40 -7.49 -7.00 0.59
N GLU A 41 -8.36 -7.46 -0.30
CA GLU A 41 -7.96 -7.90 -1.65
C GLU A 41 -7.23 -6.80 -2.40
N LEU A 42 -7.83 -5.61 -2.49
CA LEU A 42 -7.24 -4.46 -3.19
C LEU A 42 -5.89 -4.06 -2.57
N THR A 43 -5.79 -4.09 -1.25
CA THR A 43 -4.53 -3.83 -0.54
C THR A 43 -3.45 -4.84 -0.93
N ALA A 44 -3.80 -6.14 -1.00
CA ALA A 44 -2.87 -7.18 -1.43
C ALA A 44 -2.41 -6.95 -2.88
N THR A 45 -3.34 -6.66 -3.79
CA THR A 45 -3.02 -6.36 -5.20
C THR A 45 -2.09 -5.16 -5.33
N VAL A 46 -2.38 -4.05 -4.63
CA VAL A 46 -1.53 -2.85 -4.66
C VAL A 46 -0.11 -3.16 -4.18
N ARG A 47 0.04 -3.98 -3.13
CA ARG A 47 1.36 -4.39 -2.64
C ARG A 47 2.14 -5.20 -3.68
N GLU A 48 1.49 -6.05 -4.46
CA GLU A 48 2.16 -6.75 -5.57
C GLU A 48 2.55 -5.82 -6.71
N ILE A 49 1.69 -4.87 -7.08
CA ILE A 49 2.02 -3.85 -8.08
C ILE A 49 3.23 -3.03 -7.64
N MET A 50 3.29 -2.63 -6.36
CA MET A 50 4.45 -1.93 -5.81
C MET A 50 5.74 -2.74 -5.92
N ARG A 51 5.70 -4.04 -5.58
CA ARG A 51 6.86 -4.92 -5.71
C ARG A 51 7.28 -5.10 -7.17
N ALA A 52 6.32 -5.30 -8.08
CA ALA A 52 6.60 -5.39 -9.51
C ALA A 52 7.30 -4.12 -10.03
N GLY A 53 6.78 -2.94 -9.68
CA GLY A 53 7.39 -1.66 -10.05
C GLY A 53 8.80 -1.46 -9.45
N LEU A 54 9.07 -1.99 -8.25
CA LEU A 54 10.41 -1.99 -7.68
C LEU A 54 11.37 -2.90 -8.45
N ARG A 55 10.94 -4.10 -8.86
CA ARG A 55 11.77 -5.00 -9.67
C ARG A 55 12.09 -4.39 -11.03
N GLU A 56 11.13 -3.68 -11.63
CA GLU A 56 11.36 -2.95 -12.88
C GLU A 56 12.35 -1.78 -12.70
N GLN A 57 12.27 -1.04 -11.60
CA GLN A 57 13.20 0.06 -11.28
C GLN A 57 14.61 -0.42 -10.92
N PHE A 58 14.73 -1.61 -10.33
CA PHE A 58 15.99 -2.17 -9.84
C PHE A 58 16.20 -3.60 -10.38
N PRO A 59 16.45 -3.77 -11.69
CA PRO A 59 16.47 -5.09 -12.33
C PRO A 59 17.60 -6.02 -11.84
N ASN A 60 18.66 -5.46 -11.25
CA ASN A 60 19.80 -6.22 -10.73
C ASN A 60 19.80 -6.36 -9.20
N ALA A 61 18.75 -5.88 -8.51
CA ALA A 61 18.66 -6.01 -7.06
C ALA A 61 18.33 -7.47 -6.69
N SER A 62 18.89 -7.93 -5.57
CA SER A 62 18.46 -9.19 -4.95
C SER A 62 17.04 -9.05 -4.40
N GLU A 63 16.37 -10.17 -4.19
CA GLU A 63 15.01 -10.15 -3.67
C GLU A 63 14.92 -9.61 -2.24
N GLU A 64 15.99 -9.80 -1.45
CA GLU A 64 16.13 -9.17 -0.13
C GLU A 64 16.18 -7.64 -0.24
N GLU A 65 16.92 -7.11 -1.21
CA GLU A 65 17.01 -5.67 -1.44
C GLU A 65 15.68 -5.08 -1.95
N ILE A 66 14.96 -5.80 -2.81
CA ILE A 66 13.60 -5.43 -3.24
C ILE A 66 12.66 -5.40 -2.03
N GLN A 67 12.69 -6.42 -1.19
CA GLN A 67 11.86 -6.49 0.01
C GLN A 67 12.18 -5.35 0.99
N ARG A 68 13.46 -5.04 1.21
CA ARG A 68 13.89 -3.92 2.06
C ARG A 68 13.35 -2.59 1.54
N ARG A 69 13.47 -2.33 0.24
CA ARG A 69 12.94 -1.12 -0.41
C ARG A 69 11.42 -1.02 -0.33
N TYR A 70 10.73 -2.15 -0.49
CA TYR A 70 9.28 -2.24 -0.35
C TYR A 70 8.83 -1.86 1.07
N VAL A 71 9.44 -2.45 2.10
CA VAL A 71 9.10 -2.16 3.50
C VAL A 71 9.40 -0.69 3.84
N ASP A 72 10.57 -0.18 3.44
CA ASP A 72 10.91 1.23 3.66
C ASP A 72 9.91 2.19 2.99
N ARG A 73 9.42 1.86 1.79
CA ARG A 73 8.38 2.65 1.11
C ARG A 73 7.05 2.61 1.85
N LEU A 74 6.65 1.44 2.39
CA LEU A 74 5.44 1.33 3.21
C LEU A 74 5.52 2.19 4.47
N LEU A 75 6.63 2.11 5.20
CA LEU A 75 6.83 2.85 6.44
C LEU A 75 6.81 4.36 6.24
N ARG A 76 7.35 4.84 5.11
CA ARG A 76 7.35 6.28 4.80
C ARG A 76 5.94 6.88 4.71
N TYR A 77 4.93 6.12 4.28
CA TYR A 77 3.54 6.58 4.30
C TYR A 77 2.98 6.77 5.72
N HIS A 78 3.62 6.17 6.72
CA HIS A 78 3.30 6.31 8.14
C HIS A 78 4.26 7.26 8.86
N GLY A 79 5.13 7.97 8.14
CA GLY A 79 6.13 8.86 8.75
C GLY A 79 7.22 8.11 9.52
N LEU A 80 7.49 6.86 9.14
CA LEU A 80 8.53 6.01 9.74
C LEU A 80 9.56 5.60 8.68
N SER A 81 10.74 5.19 9.13
CA SER A 81 11.76 4.51 8.33
C SER A 81 12.28 3.25 9.02
N LEU A 82 12.79 2.30 8.23
CA LEU A 82 13.42 1.08 8.78
C LEU A 82 14.61 1.44 9.69
N ASP A 83 15.41 2.43 9.30
CA ASP A 83 16.59 2.85 10.05
C ASP A 83 16.22 3.48 11.41
N GLU A 84 15.09 4.18 11.50
CA GLU A 84 14.58 4.68 12.78
C GLU A 84 14.10 3.54 13.70
N ILE A 85 13.45 2.53 13.14
CA ILE A 85 12.98 1.36 13.90
C ILE A 85 14.18 0.60 14.47
N HIS A 86 15.18 0.29 13.64
CA HIS A 86 16.39 -0.40 14.08
C HIS A 86 17.16 0.39 15.14
N ARG A 87 17.25 1.73 15.00
CA ARG A 87 17.90 2.59 16.01
C ARG A 87 17.17 2.57 17.34
N ARG A 88 15.83 2.56 17.35
CA ARG A 88 15.04 2.46 18.59
C ARG A 88 15.28 1.13 19.30
N GLN A 89 15.25 0.02 18.54
CA GLN A 89 15.48 -1.32 19.09
C GLN A 89 16.89 -1.45 19.70
N ALA A 90 17.93 -0.99 19.01
CA ALA A 90 19.30 -1.01 19.52
C ALA A 90 19.50 -0.15 20.79
N GLY A 91 18.79 0.99 20.87
CA GLY A 91 18.79 1.85 22.06
C GLY A 91 18.06 1.25 23.26
N GLU A 92 16.95 0.55 23.03
CA GLU A 92 16.15 -0.15 24.05
C GLU A 92 16.89 -1.38 24.62
N GLU A 93 17.56 -2.15 23.76
CA GLU A 93 18.41 -3.30 24.18
C GLU A 93 19.60 -2.83 25.03
N SER A 94 20.23 -1.72 24.65
CA SER A 94 21.32 -1.11 25.43
C SER A 94 20.84 -0.60 26.79
N ALA A 95 19.64 -0.01 26.87
CA ALA A 95 19.06 0.46 28.13
C ALA A 95 18.58 -0.68 29.05
N SER A 96 18.13 -1.80 28.48
CA SER A 96 17.75 -3.00 29.24
C SER A 96 18.95 -3.75 29.81
N SER A 97 20.09 -3.75 29.10
CA SER A 97 21.34 -4.37 29.59
C SER A 97 21.96 -3.62 30.77
N ILE A 98 21.70 -2.32 30.92
CA ILE A 98 22.27 -1.48 32.00
C ILE A 98 21.45 -1.57 33.31
N ARG A 99 20.18 -1.98 33.26
CA ARG A 99 19.31 -2.12 34.45
C ARG A 99 19.33 -3.52 35.09
N GLY A 100 20.15 -4.43 34.56
CA GLY A 100 20.21 -5.84 34.98
C GLY A 100 21.36 -6.21 35.92
N GLU A 101 22.15 -5.25 36.39
CA GLU A 101 23.27 -5.46 37.34
C GLU A 101 22.96 -4.94 38.75
#